data_AF-A0A512DTM1-F1
#
_entry.id   AF-A0A512DTM1-F1
#
_cell.length_a   1.000
_cell.length_b   1.000
_cell.length_c   1.000
_cell.angle_alpha   90.00
_cell.angle_beta   90.00
_cell.angle_gamma   90.00
#
_symmetry.space_group_name_H-M   'P 1'
#
loop_
_entity.id
_entity.type
_entity.pdbx_description
1 polymer ?
#
loop_
_entity_poly.entity_id
_entity_poly.type
_entity_poly.pdbx_seq_one_letter_code
_entity_poly.pdbx_strand_id
1 'polypeptide(L)'
;MKIFSLLTAVSLIALPGVAKADTVAVLMGGDTLALVDTAASAVTRTMTIPNAAGPLVGIDVRPADGQLYALSANGTVHVIDLASGTSTVKSKLDTALPSAAGLAVDFNPVADRLRVIGSDGTNLRINVDDGKAVTDGRLRFADGDAHSGKTPQVVAGAYTNSHRQSKETVLYDIDAANGALLKQSPPNDGVLNTVGGTGLKAVGGFDIQSDGAGGNVGWLMSGTSLYRIDLLTGKTTEASTIKGLTGEIRDLAVLMPAQMPGQM
;
A
#
# COMPACT_ATOMS: atom_id res chain seq x y z
N MET A 1 32.61 -64.11 17.48
CA MET A 1 33.14 -63.16 16.47
C MET A 1 31.98 -62.75 15.58
N LYS A 2 31.79 -61.43 15.40
CA LYS A 2 30.89 -60.74 14.46
C LYS A 2 29.44 -60.48 14.88
N ILE A 3 28.83 -59.30 14.68
CA ILE A 3 29.21 -57.90 14.39
C ILE A 3 27.95 -57.13 14.88
N PHE A 4 28.09 -56.07 15.67
CA PHE A 4 26.99 -55.15 15.99
C PHE A 4 26.68 -54.29 14.76
N SER A 5 25.43 -54.31 14.27
CA SER A 5 24.95 -53.34 13.28
C SER A 5 24.27 -52.18 14.00
N LEU A 6 25.00 -51.06 14.08
CA LEU A 6 24.50 -49.77 14.57
C LEU A 6 23.68 -49.12 13.44
N LEU A 7 22.37 -48.98 13.60
CA LEU A 7 21.53 -48.19 12.71
C LEU A 7 21.69 -46.71 13.08
N THR A 8 22.45 -45.97 12.29
CA THR A 8 22.56 -44.50 12.39
C THR A 8 21.30 -43.88 11.80
N ALA A 9 20.41 -43.38 12.64
CA ALA A 9 19.29 -42.54 12.20
C ALA A 9 19.83 -41.16 11.82
N VAL A 10 19.85 -40.85 10.52
CA VAL A 10 20.13 -39.50 10.02
C VAL A 10 18.87 -38.67 10.23
N SER A 11 18.90 -37.76 11.20
CA SER A 11 17.84 -36.77 11.38
C SER A 11 18.00 -35.70 10.29
N LEU A 12 16.99 -35.59 9.42
CA LEU A 12 16.92 -34.57 8.38
C LEU A 12 16.64 -33.22 9.05
N ILE A 13 17.64 -32.34 9.13
CA ILE A 13 17.43 -30.95 9.54
C ILE A 13 16.63 -30.28 8.40
N ALA A 14 15.37 -29.97 8.66
CA ALA A 14 14.60 -29.09 7.79
C ALA A 14 15.27 -27.71 7.81
N LEU A 15 15.80 -27.28 6.67
CA LEU A 15 16.25 -25.90 6.49
C LEU A 15 15.02 -24.98 6.65
N PRO A 16 15.12 -23.86 7.38
CA PRO A 16 14.07 -22.85 7.35
C PRO A 16 13.85 -22.41 5.90
N GLY A 17 12.59 -22.43 5.47
CA GLY A 17 12.21 -22.03 4.12
C GLY A 17 12.78 -20.67 3.77
N VAL A 18 13.26 -20.53 2.53
CA VAL A 18 13.66 -19.23 1.98
C VAL A 18 12.48 -18.29 2.15
N ALA A 19 12.62 -17.28 3.02
CA ALA A 19 11.69 -16.17 3.06
C ALA A 19 11.64 -15.61 1.63
N LYS A 20 10.48 -15.71 0.97
CA LYS A 20 10.29 -15.04 -0.31
C LYS A 20 10.58 -13.55 -0.08
N ALA A 21 11.41 -12.97 -0.94
CA ALA A 21 11.62 -11.53 -0.92
C ALA A 21 10.28 -10.84 -1.16
N ASP A 22 9.82 -10.07 -0.17
CA ASP A 22 8.69 -9.18 -0.36
C ASP A 22 9.14 -8.09 -1.33
N THR A 23 8.53 -8.04 -2.51
CA THR A 23 8.82 -7.00 -3.50
C THR A 23 7.80 -5.91 -3.33
N VAL A 24 8.25 -4.66 -3.27
CA VAL A 24 7.36 -3.49 -3.28
C VAL A 24 7.57 -2.70 -4.56
N ALA A 25 6.50 -2.15 -5.11
CA ALA A 25 6.54 -1.12 -6.14
C ALA A 25 6.53 0.25 -5.47
N VAL A 26 7.48 1.10 -5.84
CA VAL A 26 7.59 2.48 -5.35
C VAL A 26 7.34 3.43 -6.50
N LEU A 27 6.32 4.28 -6.36
CA LEU A 27 6.06 5.36 -7.31
C LEU A 27 6.97 6.54 -6.96
N MET A 28 7.82 6.92 -7.91
CA MET A 28 8.68 8.09 -7.83
C MET A 28 8.25 9.15 -8.83
N GLY A 29 8.18 10.40 -8.39
CA GLY A 29 7.69 11.49 -9.21
C GLY A 29 6.27 11.18 -9.70
N GLY A 30 5.98 11.40 -10.99
CA GLY A 30 4.65 11.12 -11.55
C GLY A 30 4.63 10.00 -12.58
N ASP A 31 5.72 9.28 -12.78
CA ASP A 31 5.87 8.46 -13.99
C ASP A 31 6.87 7.32 -13.88
N THR A 32 7.50 7.14 -12.73
CA THR A 32 8.57 6.17 -12.59
C THR A 32 8.21 5.18 -11.50
N LEU A 33 8.18 3.89 -11.85
CA LEU A 33 8.07 2.80 -10.89
C LEU A 33 9.42 2.16 -10.65
N ALA A 34 9.82 2.04 -9.38
CA ALA A 34 10.93 1.21 -8.95
C ALA A 34 10.40 -0.05 -8.29
N LEU A 35 10.86 -1.21 -8.74
CA LEU A 35 10.67 -2.48 -8.04
C LEU A 35 11.81 -2.64 -7.05
N VAL A 36 11.47 -2.84 -5.79
CA VAL A 36 12.41 -2.94 -4.67
C VAL A 36 12.32 -4.32 -4.08
N ASP A 37 13.47 -5.00 -4.03
CA ASP A 37 13.64 -6.18 -3.19
C ASP A 37 13.94 -5.70 -1.76
N THR A 38 12.97 -5.88 -0.86
CA THR A 38 13.10 -5.41 0.52
C THR A 38 14.14 -6.20 1.31
N ALA A 39 14.38 -7.47 0.96
CA ALA A 39 15.40 -8.31 1.59
C ALA A 39 16.82 -7.89 1.15
N ALA A 40 16.98 -7.52 -0.12
CA ALA A 40 18.24 -6.97 -0.64
C ALA A 40 18.42 -5.47 -0.32
N SER A 41 17.37 -4.80 0.15
CA SER A 41 17.30 -3.36 0.40
C SER A 41 17.76 -2.53 -0.81
N ALA A 42 17.33 -2.93 -2.01
CA ALA A 42 17.77 -2.33 -3.26
C ALA A 42 16.70 -2.36 -4.34
N VAL A 43 16.72 -1.34 -5.19
CA VAL A 43 15.96 -1.32 -6.46
C VAL A 43 16.54 -2.40 -7.38
N THR A 44 15.68 -3.31 -7.84
CA THR A 44 16.05 -4.36 -8.81
C THR A 44 15.73 -3.95 -10.23
N ARG A 45 14.73 -3.08 -10.42
CA ARG A 45 14.31 -2.59 -11.72
C ARG A 45 13.63 -1.23 -11.60
N THR A 46 13.87 -0.37 -12.57
CA THR A 46 13.11 0.88 -12.76
C THR A 46 12.43 0.85 -14.11
N MET A 47 11.23 1.40 -14.20
CA MET A 47 10.49 1.58 -15.45
C MET A 47 9.81 2.94 -15.47
N THR A 48 9.83 3.60 -16.62
CA THR A 48 9.02 4.78 -16.88
C THR A 48 7.67 4.33 -17.42
N ILE A 49 6.61 4.71 -16.72
CA ILE A 49 5.23 4.51 -17.14
C ILE A 49 4.85 5.68 -18.06
N PRO A 50 4.44 5.41 -19.31
CA PRO A 50 4.10 6.48 -20.23
C PRO A 50 2.97 7.36 -19.69
N ASN A 51 3.25 8.67 -19.53
CA ASN A 51 2.30 9.69 -19.06
C ASN A 51 1.23 10.07 -20.10
N ALA A 52 0.65 9.11 -20.83
CA ALA A 52 -0.34 9.39 -21.86
C ALA A 52 -1.60 10.10 -21.32
N ALA A 53 -1.83 10.03 -20.00
CA ALA A 53 -2.95 10.66 -19.30
C ALA A 53 -2.52 11.64 -18.19
N GLY A 54 -1.29 12.16 -18.24
CA GLY A 54 -0.73 13.01 -17.18
C GLY A 54 -0.05 12.20 -16.06
N PRO A 55 0.52 12.88 -15.05
CA PRO A 55 1.29 12.22 -14.00
C PRO A 55 0.40 11.30 -13.15
N LEU A 56 0.96 10.17 -12.75
CA LEU A 56 0.41 9.27 -11.74
C LEU A 56 0.39 9.96 -10.37
N VAL A 57 -0.70 9.75 -9.65
CA VAL A 57 -0.94 10.29 -8.30
C VAL A 57 -0.95 9.21 -7.22
N GLY A 58 -1.04 7.94 -7.60
CA GLY A 58 -0.95 6.81 -6.68
C GLY A 58 -1.04 5.47 -7.42
N ILE A 59 -0.66 4.40 -6.73
CA ILE A 59 -0.69 3.02 -7.21
C ILE A 59 -1.18 2.09 -6.11
N ASP A 60 -1.84 1.00 -6.49
CA ASP A 60 -2.07 -0.10 -5.56
C ASP A 60 -2.38 -1.42 -6.30
N VAL A 61 -2.16 -2.56 -5.66
CA VAL A 61 -2.48 -3.89 -6.18
C VAL A 61 -3.93 -4.24 -5.81
N ARG A 62 -4.78 -4.44 -6.82
CA ARG A 62 -6.17 -4.85 -6.57
C ARG A 62 -6.21 -6.30 -6.08
N PRO A 63 -6.71 -6.60 -4.87
CA PRO A 63 -6.69 -7.96 -4.35
C PRO A 63 -7.52 -8.95 -5.16
N ALA A 64 -8.60 -8.48 -5.78
CA ALA A 64 -9.50 -9.29 -6.59
C ALA A 64 -8.89 -9.83 -7.91
N ASP A 65 -7.78 -9.28 -8.41
CA ASP A 65 -7.13 -9.77 -9.64
C ASP A 65 -5.59 -9.86 -9.54
N GLY A 66 -4.97 -9.27 -8.52
CA GLY A 66 -3.53 -9.28 -8.27
C GLY A 66 -2.74 -8.37 -9.21
N GLN A 67 -3.41 -7.52 -9.98
CA GLN A 67 -2.75 -6.59 -10.90
C GLN A 67 -2.43 -5.27 -10.20
N LEU A 68 -1.34 -4.62 -10.61
CA LEU A 68 -1.00 -3.27 -10.17
C LEU A 68 -1.84 -2.27 -10.97
N TYR A 69 -2.60 -1.44 -10.26
CA TYR A 69 -3.33 -0.32 -10.83
C TYR A 69 -2.60 0.99 -10.52
N ALA A 70 -2.80 1.96 -11.40
CA ALA A 70 -2.34 3.33 -11.19
C ALA A 70 -3.45 4.32 -11.50
N LEU A 71 -3.47 5.45 -10.77
CA LEU A 71 -4.39 6.56 -11.01
C LEU A 71 -3.60 7.75 -11.55
N SER A 72 -4.00 8.31 -12.69
CA SER A 72 -3.45 9.57 -13.20
C SER A 72 -4.19 10.77 -12.63
N ALA A 73 -3.51 11.92 -12.54
CA ALA A 73 -4.06 13.18 -12.02
C ALA A 73 -5.33 13.66 -12.73
N ASN A 74 -5.51 13.29 -14.00
CA ASN A 74 -6.73 13.61 -14.73
C ASN A 74 -7.90 12.64 -14.43
N GLY A 75 -7.74 11.66 -13.54
CA GLY A 75 -8.73 10.63 -13.20
C GLY A 75 -8.73 9.41 -14.14
N THR A 76 -7.70 9.17 -14.93
CA THR A 76 -7.62 7.94 -15.74
C THR A 76 -7.08 6.81 -14.88
N VAL A 77 -7.77 5.66 -14.88
CA VAL A 77 -7.33 4.45 -14.17
C VAL A 77 -6.59 3.56 -15.17
N HIS A 78 -5.43 3.07 -14.75
CA HIS A 78 -4.54 2.24 -15.55
C HIS A 78 -4.30 0.90 -14.87
N VAL A 79 -4.07 -0.14 -15.68
CA VAL A 79 -3.43 -1.39 -15.24
C VAL A 79 -2.00 -1.41 -15.77
N ILE A 80 -1.05 -1.68 -14.91
CA ILE A 80 0.38 -1.70 -15.21
C ILE A 80 0.86 -3.15 -15.32
N ASP A 81 1.47 -3.48 -16.46
CA ASP A 81 2.22 -4.73 -16.62
C ASP A 81 3.62 -4.54 -16.06
N LEU A 82 3.89 -5.15 -14.91
CA LEU A 82 5.18 -5.08 -14.22
C LEU A 82 6.33 -5.79 -14.98
N ALA A 83 6.03 -6.67 -15.94
CA ALA A 83 7.04 -7.34 -16.77
C ALA A 83 7.49 -6.43 -17.92
N SER A 84 6.57 -5.71 -18.57
CA SER A 84 6.91 -4.84 -19.71
C SER A 84 7.07 -3.35 -19.36
N GLY A 85 6.48 -2.89 -18.26
CA GLY A 85 6.34 -1.48 -17.91
C GLY A 85 5.26 -0.75 -18.72
N THR A 86 4.47 -1.49 -19.49
CA THR A 86 3.37 -0.91 -20.26
C THR A 86 2.16 -0.62 -19.37
N SER A 87 1.40 0.42 -19.73
CA SER A 87 0.17 0.82 -19.05
C SER A 87 -1.00 0.73 -20.03
N THR A 88 -2.11 0.14 -19.56
CA THR A 88 -3.36 0.04 -20.31
C THR A 88 -4.46 0.80 -19.59
N VAL A 89 -5.27 1.57 -20.32
CA VAL A 89 -6.41 2.29 -19.72
C VAL A 89 -7.49 1.28 -19.34
N LYS A 90 -7.88 1.29 -18.07
CA LYS A 90 -9.00 0.50 -17.54
C LYS A 90 -10.31 1.26 -17.65
N SER A 91 -10.33 2.50 -17.15
CA SER A 91 -11.52 3.34 -17.09
C SER A 91 -11.13 4.81 -16.87
N LYS A 92 -12.13 5.68 -16.86
CA LYS A 92 -12.00 7.11 -16.60
C LYS A 92 -12.98 7.50 -15.52
N LEU A 93 -12.52 8.19 -14.49
CA LEU A 93 -13.40 8.67 -13.43
C LEU A 93 -14.46 9.63 -13.98
N ASP A 94 -15.70 9.47 -13.52
CA ASP A 94 -16.80 10.40 -13.78
C ASP A 94 -16.74 11.67 -12.90
N THR A 95 -15.86 11.63 -11.90
CA THR A 95 -15.64 12.69 -10.92
C THR A 95 -14.20 13.18 -11.03
N ALA A 96 -14.01 14.50 -11.05
CA ALA A 96 -12.67 15.08 -11.05
C ALA A 96 -11.96 14.82 -9.72
N LEU A 97 -10.67 14.48 -9.77
CA LEU A 97 -9.83 14.42 -8.58
C LEU A 97 -9.59 15.82 -8.03
N PRO A 98 -9.45 15.98 -6.71
CA PRO A 98 -9.08 17.27 -6.14
C PRO A 98 -7.68 17.65 -6.62
N SER A 99 -7.46 18.95 -6.80
CA SER A 99 -6.18 19.49 -7.28
C SER A 99 -5.09 19.50 -6.19
N ALA A 100 -5.42 19.14 -4.95
CA ALA A 100 -4.52 19.20 -3.82
C ALA A 100 -3.45 18.11 -3.90
N ALA A 101 -2.19 18.49 -3.60
CA ALA A 101 -1.07 17.57 -3.51
C ALA A 101 -1.27 16.56 -2.37
N GLY A 102 -0.90 15.30 -2.62
CA GLY A 102 -1.02 14.20 -1.65
C GLY A 102 -2.37 13.51 -1.74
N LEU A 103 -2.48 12.56 -2.67
CA LEU A 103 -3.58 11.62 -2.75
C LEU A 103 -3.08 10.26 -2.25
N ALA A 104 -3.81 9.67 -1.31
CA ALA A 104 -3.65 8.27 -0.97
C ALA A 104 -4.58 7.44 -1.86
N VAL A 105 -4.10 6.31 -2.39
CA VAL A 105 -4.93 5.37 -3.15
C VAL A 105 -4.72 3.97 -2.61
N ASP A 106 -5.80 3.22 -2.36
CA ASP A 106 -5.70 1.85 -1.85
C ASP A 106 -6.99 1.07 -2.10
N PHE A 107 -6.91 -0.21 -2.43
CA PHE A 107 -8.05 -1.09 -2.66
C PHE A 107 -8.57 -1.66 -1.35
N ASN A 108 -9.85 -1.43 -1.09
CA ASN A 108 -10.56 -2.19 -0.08
C ASN A 108 -10.76 -3.64 -0.57
N PRO A 109 -10.15 -4.66 0.08
CA PRO A 109 -10.21 -6.05 -0.38
C PRO A 109 -11.60 -6.69 -0.24
N VAL A 110 -12.47 -6.13 0.60
CA VAL A 110 -13.83 -6.64 0.86
C VAL A 110 -14.85 -6.01 -0.09
N ALA A 111 -14.79 -4.69 -0.25
CA ALA A 111 -15.70 -3.94 -1.11
C ALA A 111 -15.30 -3.99 -2.59
N ASP A 112 -14.04 -4.34 -2.87
CA ASP A 112 -13.44 -4.32 -4.19
C ASP A 112 -13.61 -2.93 -4.85
N ARG A 113 -13.21 -1.90 -4.11
CA ARG A 113 -13.26 -0.49 -4.53
C ARG A 113 -11.94 0.18 -4.22
N LEU A 114 -11.48 1.00 -5.16
CA LEU A 114 -10.34 1.88 -4.93
C LEU A 114 -10.80 3.06 -4.06
N ARG A 115 -10.20 3.20 -2.89
CA ARG A 115 -10.33 4.38 -2.04
C ARG A 115 -9.36 5.44 -2.54
N VAL A 116 -9.83 6.68 -2.67
CA VAL A 116 -8.95 7.83 -2.92
C VAL A 116 -9.21 8.88 -1.85
N ILE A 117 -8.18 9.24 -1.11
CA ILE A 117 -8.25 10.22 -0.02
C ILE A 117 -7.33 11.37 -0.35
N GLY A 118 -7.83 12.59 -0.20
CA GLY A 118 -7.05 13.81 -0.39
C GLY A 118 -6.68 14.49 0.92
N SER A 119 -5.53 15.15 0.93
CA SER A 119 -5.09 16.03 2.03
C SER A 119 -6.06 17.18 2.33
N ASP A 120 -6.98 17.49 1.42
CA ASP A 120 -8.08 18.44 1.58
C ASP A 120 -9.34 17.85 2.25
N GLY A 121 -9.27 16.59 2.70
CA GLY A 121 -10.36 15.85 3.31
C GLY A 121 -11.31 15.18 2.32
N THR A 122 -10.97 15.16 1.02
CA THR A 122 -11.65 14.36 0.01
C THR A 122 -11.60 12.88 0.37
N ASN A 123 -12.70 12.17 0.12
CA ASN A 123 -12.85 10.76 0.44
C ASN A 123 -13.75 10.11 -0.62
N LEU A 124 -13.16 9.40 -1.58
CA LEU A 124 -13.85 8.80 -2.72
C LEU A 124 -13.79 7.27 -2.67
N ARG A 125 -14.88 6.62 -3.06
CA ARG A 125 -14.90 5.19 -3.40
C ARG A 125 -15.15 5.01 -4.88
N ILE A 126 -14.23 4.36 -5.56
CA ILE A 126 -14.23 4.22 -7.01
C ILE A 126 -14.43 2.76 -7.39
N ASN A 127 -15.34 2.51 -8.32
CA ASN A 127 -15.36 1.27 -9.08
C ASN A 127 -14.42 1.41 -10.29
N VAL A 128 -13.28 0.74 -10.25
CA VAL A 128 -12.28 0.85 -11.32
C VAL A 128 -12.73 0.21 -12.63
N ASP A 129 -13.73 -0.67 -12.61
CA ASP A 129 -14.21 -1.34 -13.83
C ASP A 129 -15.03 -0.42 -14.74
N ASP A 130 -15.73 0.58 -14.18
CA ASP A 130 -16.54 1.54 -14.96
C ASP A 130 -16.21 3.02 -14.68
N GLY A 131 -15.31 3.30 -13.74
CA GLY A 131 -14.87 4.65 -13.39
C GLY A 131 -15.86 5.43 -12.53
N LYS A 132 -16.95 4.82 -12.06
CA LYS A 132 -17.91 5.54 -11.22
C LYS A 132 -17.35 5.79 -9.84
N ALA A 133 -17.40 7.04 -9.39
CA ALA A 133 -16.98 7.45 -8.06
C ALA A 133 -18.18 7.80 -7.16
N VAL A 134 -18.07 7.47 -5.88
CA VAL A 134 -18.97 7.92 -4.81
C VAL A 134 -18.17 8.80 -3.87
N THR A 135 -18.64 10.02 -3.64
CA THR A 135 -18.10 10.92 -2.62
C THR A 135 -18.69 10.55 -1.26
N ASP A 136 -17.82 10.11 -0.35
CA ASP A 136 -18.15 9.76 1.03
C ASP A 136 -18.05 10.99 1.95
N GLY A 137 -18.30 10.79 3.25
CA GLY A 137 -18.12 11.81 4.27
C GLY A 137 -16.72 12.39 4.26
N ARG A 138 -16.65 13.73 4.37
CA ARG A 138 -15.38 14.46 4.48
C ARG A 138 -14.63 14.04 5.73
N LEU A 139 -13.31 13.97 5.61
CA LEU A 139 -12.45 13.60 6.73
C LEU A 139 -12.58 14.57 7.89
N ARG A 140 -12.75 14.02 9.09
CA ARG A 140 -12.73 14.76 10.36
C ARG A 140 -12.29 13.82 11.49
N PHE A 141 -11.62 14.38 12.49
CA PHE A 141 -11.39 13.67 13.73
C PHE A 141 -12.71 13.44 14.48
N ALA A 142 -12.83 12.29 15.13
CA ALA A 142 -13.97 11.96 15.97
C ALA A 142 -14.09 12.93 17.15
N ASP A 143 -15.31 13.10 17.67
CA ASP A 143 -15.54 13.89 18.88
C ASP A 143 -14.79 13.26 20.06
N GLY A 144 -13.99 14.07 20.76
CA GLY A 144 -13.16 13.61 21.89
C GLY A 144 -11.84 12.92 21.48
N ASP A 145 -11.55 12.80 20.18
CA ASP A 145 -10.23 12.41 19.70
C ASP A 145 -9.14 13.41 20.14
N ALA A 146 -7.90 12.96 20.25
CA ALA A 146 -6.74 13.80 20.60
C ALA A 146 -6.55 15.00 19.64
N HIS A 147 -7.04 14.88 18.41
CA HIS A 147 -6.98 15.91 17.37
C HIS A 147 -8.36 16.48 17.02
N SER A 148 -9.39 16.24 17.84
CA SER A 148 -10.74 16.78 17.66
C SER A 148 -10.73 18.28 17.37
N GLY A 149 -11.46 18.69 16.33
CA GLY A 149 -11.55 20.09 15.87
C GLY A 149 -10.40 20.56 14.98
N LYS A 150 -9.34 19.75 14.77
CA LYS A 150 -8.29 20.05 13.80
C LYS A 150 -8.69 19.59 12.39
N THR A 151 -8.11 20.23 11.37
CA THR A 151 -8.21 19.78 9.98
C THR A 151 -7.22 18.64 9.75
N PRO A 152 -7.67 17.42 9.39
CA PRO A 152 -6.76 16.34 9.01
C PRO A 152 -6.09 16.63 7.66
N GLN A 153 -4.86 16.17 7.49
CA GLN A 153 -4.10 16.17 6.24
C GLN A 153 -3.57 14.76 5.97
N VAL A 154 -4.47 13.88 5.52
CA VAL A 154 -4.11 12.51 5.15
C VAL A 154 -3.29 12.52 3.86
N VAL A 155 -2.15 11.83 3.86
CA VAL A 155 -1.21 11.76 2.73
C VAL A 155 -0.96 10.34 2.23
N ALA A 156 -1.32 9.33 3.02
CA ALA A 156 -1.22 7.92 2.65
C ALA A 156 -2.28 7.12 3.44
N GLY A 157 -2.70 5.98 2.95
CA GLY A 157 -3.71 5.14 3.60
C GLY A 157 -3.69 3.74 3.03
N ALA A 158 -4.01 2.74 3.85
CA ALA A 158 -3.91 1.33 3.49
C ALA A 158 -4.95 0.47 4.22
N TYR A 159 -5.49 -0.53 3.53
CA TYR A 159 -6.42 -1.50 4.11
C TYR A 159 -5.71 -2.76 4.63
N THR A 160 -6.12 -3.24 5.81
CA THR A 160 -5.71 -4.56 6.29
C THR A 160 -6.36 -5.69 5.49
N ASN A 161 -5.77 -6.89 5.60
CA ASN A 161 -6.23 -8.11 4.93
C ASN A 161 -6.31 -7.93 3.41
N SER A 162 -5.33 -7.25 2.81
CA SER A 162 -5.25 -7.02 1.36
C SER A 162 -4.89 -8.31 0.61
N HIS A 163 -5.87 -9.21 0.49
CA HIS A 163 -5.77 -10.48 -0.21
C HIS A 163 -7.11 -10.88 -0.83
N ARG A 164 -7.11 -11.89 -1.70
CA ARG A 164 -8.34 -12.39 -2.33
C ARG A 164 -9.32 -12.89 -1.27
N GLN A 165 -10.60 -12.61 -1.50
CA GLN A 165 -11.74 -13.14 -0.73
C GLN A 165 -11.77 -12.79 0.76
N SER A 166 -11.06 -11.72 1.17
CA SER A 166 -11.11 -11.18 2.53
C SER A 166 -12.55 -10.92 2.98
N LYS A 167 -12.81 -11.19 4.25
CA LYS A 167 -14.15 -11.02 4.86
C LYS A 167 -14.27 -9.75 5.67
N GLU A 168 -13.14 -9.24 6.15
CA GLU A 168 -13.05 -8.07 7.00
C GLU A 168 -11.81 -7.27 6.62
N THR A 169 -11.88 -5.96 6.82
CA THR A 169 -10.77 -5.04 6.58
C THR A 169 -10.91 -3.83 7.48
N VAL A 170 -9.79 -3.16 7.75
CA VAL A 170 -9.69 -1.91 8.49
C VAL A 170 -8.86 -0.93 7.68
N LEU A 171 -9.36 0.29 7.52
CA LEU A 171 -8.60 1.38 6.91
C LEU A 171 -7.75 2.08 7.96
N TYR A 172 -6.46 2.21 7.66
CA TYR A 172 -5.53 3.06 8.39
C TYR A 172 -5.03 4.19 7.50
N ASP A 173 -4.84 5.37 8.08
CA ASP A 173 -4.34 6.55 7.37
C ASP A 173 -3.12 7.14 8.06
N ILE A 174 -2.30 7.86 7.29
CA ILE A 174 -1.20 8.68 7.78
C ILE A 174 -1.58 10.14 7.63
N ASP A 175 -1.70 10.83 8.77
CA ASP A 175 -1.91 12.26 8.83
C ASP A 175 -0.59 13.00 8.98
N ALA A 176 -0.21 13.77 7.96
CA ALA A 176 1.02 14.54 7.93
C ALA A 176 0.98 15.74 8.87
N ALA A 177 -0.21 16.32 9.12
CA ALA A 177 -0.33 17.51 9.96
C ALA A 177 0.00 17.23 11.43
N ASN A 178 -0.44 16.09 11.96
CA ASN A 178 -0.16 15.69 13.34
C ASN A 178 0.89 14.57 13.45
N GLY A 179 1.43 14.07 12.33
CA GLY A 179 2.44 13.01 12.31
C GLY A 179 1.93 11.69 12.89
N ALA A 180 0.66 11.36 12.65
CA ALA A 180 -0.05 10.30 13.35
C ALA A 180 -0.55 9.19 12.40
N LEU A 181 -0.53 7.95 12.91
CA LEU A 181 -1.34 6.86 12.37
C LEU A 181 -2.76 7.02 12.88
N LEU A 182 -3.72 6.93 11.98
CA LEU A 182 -5.14 7.04 12.24
C LEU A 182 -5.85 5.76 11.82
N LYS A 183 -6.97 5.46 12.45
CA LYS A 183 -7.95 4.45 12.02
C LYS A 183 -9.20 5.17 11.52
N GLN A 184 -9.55 5.00 10.24
CA GLN A 184 -10.78 5.56 9.69
C GLN A 184 -11.95 4.61 9.96
N SER A 185 -12.84 5.00 10.87
CA SER A 185 -13.95 4.15 11.28
C SER A 185 -15.15 4.97 11.75
N PRO A 186 -16.30 4.91 11.04
CA PRO A 186 -16.52 4.23 9.75
C PRO A 186 -15.78 4.92 8.57
N PRO A 187 -15.21 4.17 7.59
CA PRO A 187 -14.52 4.76 6.44
C PRO A 187 -15.40 5.69 5.61
N ASN A 188 -16.65 5.31 5.37
CA ASN A 188 -17.56 6.07 4.50
C ASN A 188 -18.09 7.34 5.18
N ASP A 189 -17.97 7.44 6.49
CA ASP A 189 -18.33 8.63 7.24
C ASP A 189 -17.14 9.59 7.35
N GLY A 190 -15.93 9.17 6.97
CA GLY A 190 -14.70 9.96 7.07
C GLY A 190 -14.24 10.22 8.50
N VAL A 191 -14.64 9.38 9.47
CA VAL A 191 -14.32 9.58 10.88
C VAL A 191 -12.94 9.01 11.20
N LEU A 192 -12.04 9.86 11.67
CA LEU A 192 -10.66 9.52 12.01
C LEU A 192 -10.48 9.39 13.52
N ASN A 193 -9.86 8.28 13.94
CA ASN A 193 -9.52 7.99 15.33
C ASN A 193 -8.00 7.85 15.44
N THR A 194 -7.36 8.64 16.29
CA THR A 194 -5.91 8.64 16.47
C THR A 194 -5.45 7.35 17.14
N VAL A 195 -4.52 6.64 16.51
CA VAL A 195 -3.88 5.43 17.04
C VAL A 195 -2.61 5.81 17.81
N GLY A 196 -1.74 6.59 17.19
CA GLY A 196 -0.49 7.05 17.81
C GLY A 196 0.46 7.73 16.84
N GLY A 197 1.52 8.32 17.37
CA GLY A 197 2.50 9.08 16.59
C GLY A 197 3.45 8.16 15.81
N THR A 198 3.69 8.51 14.54
CA THR A 198 4.63 7.78 13.67
C THR A 198 6.09 8.08 13.99
N GLY A 199 6.38 9.28 14.49
CA GLY A 199 7.74 9.77 14.72
C GLY A 199 8.51 10.14 13.43
N LEU A 200 7.86 10.03 12.26
CA LEU A 200 8.45 10.37 10.97
C LEU A 200 8.12 11.83 10.59
N LYS A 201 9.06 12.49 9.90
CA LYS A 201 8.88 13.89 9.45
C LYS A 201 8.01 14.01 8.20
N ALA A 202 8.11 13.02 7.32
CA ALA A 202 7.35 12.96 6.07
C ALA A 202 7.17 11.49 5.70
N VAL A 203 6.01 11.17 5.12
CA VAL A 203 5.71 9.83 4.58
C VAL A 203 5.43 9.99 3.10
N GLY A 204 6.13 9.21 2.29
CA GLY A 204 5.97 9.17 0.84
C GLY A 204 5.14 8.01 0.35
N GLY A 205 4.73 7.07 1.21
CA GLY A 205 3.90 5.92 0.82
C GLY A 205 3.62 5.03 2.02
N PHE A 206 2.47 4.36 2.02
CA PHE A 206 2.02 3.46 3.08
C PHE A 206 1.23 2.32 2.46
N ASP A 207 1.57 1.08 2.82
CA ASP A 207 0.76 -0.09 2.49
C ASP A 207 0.83 -1.13 3.62
N ILE A 208 -0.15 -2.03 3.68
CA ILE A 208 -0.26 -3.12 4.64
C ILE A 208 -0.18 -4.45 3.90
N GLN A 209 0.94 -5.14 4.09
CA GLN A 209 1.11 -6.51 3.63
C GLN A 209 0.27 -7.46 4.49
N SER A 210 -0.52 -8.32 3.86
CA SER A 210 -1.22 -9.42 4.54
C SER A 210 -0.59 -10.78 4.24
N ASP A 211 -0.61 -11.68 5.22
CA ASP A 211 -0.22 -13.09 5.05
C ASP A 211 -1.39 -14.00 4.60
N GLY A 212 -2.61 -13.46 4.50
CA GLY A 212 -3.83 -14.22 4.16
C GLY A 212 -4.37 -15.11 5.28
N ALA A 213 -3.72 -15.13 6.45
CA ALA A 213 -4.07 -15.91 7.64
C ALA A 213 -4.41 -15.02 8.86
N GLY A 214 -4.57 -13.71 8.64
CA GLY A 214 -4.92 -12.71 9.65
C GLY A 214 -3.74 -11.86 10.13
N GLY A 215 -2.51 -12.19 9.72
CA GLY A 215 -1.34 -11.36 9.93
C GLY A 215 -1.30 -10.16 8.98
N ASN A 216 -0.87 -9.02 9.51
CA ASN A 216 -0.75 -7.76 8.79
C ASN A 216 0.55 -7.04 9.22
N VAL A 217 1.32 -6.56 8.24
CA VAL A 217 2.56 -5.79 8.46
C VAL A 217 2.45 -4.48 7.69
N GLY A 218 2.46 -3.35 8.41
CA GLY A 218 2.46 -2.02 7.80
C GLY A 218 3.86 -1.57 7.38
N TRP A 219 3.96 -1.02 6.18
CA TRP A 219 5.21 -0.54 5.56
C TRP A 219 5.11 0.92 5.15
N LEU A 220 6.08 1.74 5.55
CA LEU A 220 6.13 3.16 5.23
C LEU A 220 7.43 3.51 4.51
N MET A 221 7.34 4.40 3.52
CA MET A 221 8.53 5.09 2.98
C MET A 221 8.66 6.47 3.60
N SER A 222 9.86 6.80 4.10
CA SER A 222 10.24 8.15 4.52
C SER A 222 11.63 8.48 3.96
N GLY A 223 11.68 9.39 2.98
CA GLY A 223 12.86 9.55 2.14
C GLY A 223 13.14 8.24 1.39
N THR A 224 14.37 7.74 1.44
CA THR A 224 14.73 6.43 0.84
C THR A 224 14.71 5.27 1.84
N SER A 225 14.30 5.51 3.08
CA SER A 225 14.21 4.47 4.11
C SER A 225 12.82 3.85 4.19
N LEU A 226 12.79 2.53 4.27
CA LEU A 226 11.62 1.70 4.52
C LEU A 226 11.49 1.44 6.02
N TYR A 227 10.30 1.68 6.56
CA TYR A 227 9.96 1.49 7.97
C TYR A 227 8.85 0.47 8.11
N ARG A 228 8.88 -0.31 9.19
CA ARG A 228 7.70 -1.02 9.69
C ARG A 228 6.93 -0.09 10.62
N ILE A 229 5.60 -0.15 10.56
CA ILE A 229 4.72 0.53 11.51
C ILE A 229 3.87 -0.48 12.28
N ASP A 230 3.82 -0.31 13.59
CA ASP A 230 2.91 -1.05 14.47
C ASP A 230 1.50 -0.44 14.36
N LEU A 231 0.54 -1.21 13.83
CA LEU A 231 -0.83 -0.75 13.57
C LEU A 231 -1.68 -0.53 14.84
N LEU A 232 -1.18 -0.93 16.02
CA LEU A 232 -1.87 -0.75 17.30
C LEU A 232 -1.38 0.50 18.05
N THR A 233 -0.14 0.93 17.79
CA THR A 233 0.51 2.01 18.54
C THR A 233 1.00 3.16 17.66
N GLY A 234 1.04 2.98 16.34
CA GLY A 234 1.61 3.94 15.39
C GLY A 234 3.13 4.01 15.38
N LYS A 235 3.84 3.28 16.27
CA LYS A 235 5.30 3.38 16.36
C LYS A 235 5.97 2.80 15.12
N THR A 236 6.96 3.52 14.61
CA THR A 236 7.76 3.09 13.48
C THR A 236 9.11 2.51 13.92
N THR A 237 9.63 1.56 13.15
CA THR A 237 11.00 1.04 13.28
C THR A 237 11.61 0.95 11.90
N GLU A 238 12.80 1.54 11.73
CA GLU A 238 13.49 1.48 10.44
C GLU A 238 13.85 0.03 10.10
N ALA A 239 13.43 -0.43 8.92
CA ALA A 239 13.76 -1.75 8.43
C ALA A 239 15.04 -1.72 7.58
N SER A 240 15.15 -0.75 6.66
CA SER A 240 16.30 -0.60 5.78
C SER A 240 16.30 0.73 5.03
N THR A 241 17.49 1.23 4.65
CA THR A 241 17.62 2.23 3.59
C THR A 241 17.70 1.56 2.22
N ILE A 242 16.82 1.92 1.30
CA ILE A 242 16.74 1.32 -0.04
C ILE A 242 17.74 2.00 -0.99
N LYS A 243 18.64 1.21 -1.56
CA LYS A 243 19.62 1.68 -2.55
C LYS A 243 18.99 1.81 -3.93
N GLY A 244 19.30 2.89 -4.64
CA GLY A 244 18.89 3.09 -6.04
C GLY A 244 17.60 3.89 -6.24
N LEU A 245 16.93 4.32 -5.16
CA LEU A 245 15.86 5.30 -5.24
C LEU A 245 16.46 6.71 -5.42
N THR A 246 16.02 7.44 -6.44
CA THR A 246 16.64 8.70 -6.88
C THR A 246 15.66 9.88 -7.00
N GLY A 247 14.38 9.67 -6.71
CA GLY A 247 13.32 10.70 -6.83
C GLY A 247 12.48 10.88 -5.56
N GLU A 248 11.61 11.88 -5.59
CA GLU A 248 10.54 12.06 -4.59
C GLU A 248 9.63 10.84 -4.63
N ILE A 249 9.47 10.16 -3.49
CA ILE A 249 8.52 9.05 -3.37
C ILE A 249 7.12 9.61 -3.17
N ARG A 250 6.19 9.15 -4.01
CA ARG A 250 4.77 9.51 -3.95
C ARG A 250 3.88 8.42 -3.40
N ASP A 251 4.24 7.16 -3.64
CA ASP A 251 3.45 6.04 -3.17
C ASP A 251 4.27 4.75 -3.05
N LEU A 252 3.75 3.77 -2.32
CA LEU A 252 4.29 2.42 -2.17
C LEU A 252 3.15 1.42 -2.21
N ALA A 253 3.31 0.35 -3.00
CA ALA A 253 2.42 -0.81 -3.03
C ALA A 253 3.22 -2.10 -2.83
N VAL A 254 2.78 -2.95 -1.90
CA VAL A 254 3.28 -4.29 -1.68
C VAL A 254 2.78 -5.17 -2.80
N LEU A 255 3.71 -5.77 -3.53
CA LEU A 255 3.35 -6.70 -4.58
C LEU A 255 2.97 -8.04 -3.96
N MET A 256 1.83 -8.57 -4.38
CA MET A 256 1.49 -9.94 -4.04
C MET A 256 2.58 -10.85 -4.63
N PRO A 257 3.07 -11.85 -3.86
CA PRO A 257 3.95 -12.86 -4.42
C PRO A 257 3.26 -13.43 -5.64
N ALA A 258 3.95 -13.47 -6.79
CA ALA A 258 3.39 -14.03 -8.02
C ALA A 258 2.64 -15.33 -7.68
N GLN A 259 1.31 -15.29 -7.80
CA GLN A 259 0.50 -16.47 -7.57
C GLN A 259 0.92 -17.46 -8.64
N MET A 260 1.53 -18.57 -8.24
CA MET A 260 1.88 -19.60 -9.19
C MET A 260 0.58 -20.05 -9.88
N PRO A 261 0.55 -20.15 -11.22
CA PRO A 261 -0.60 -20.74 -11.89
C PRO A 261 -0.78 -22.17 -11.35
N GLY A 262 -1.88 -22.44 -10.65
CA GLY A 262 -2.23 -23.79 -10.21
C GLY A 262 -2.71 -24.00 -8.78
N GLN A 263 -2.94 -22.96 -7.96
CA GLN A 263 -3.71 -23.13 -6.72
C GLN A 263 -5.15 -22.63 -6.92
N MET A 264 -5.96 -23.52 -7.51
CA MET A 264 -7.42 -23.55 -7.39
C MET A 264 -7.79 -24.64 -6.39
#